data_AF-A0A947RXF4-F1
#
_entry.id   AF-A0A947RXF4-F1
#
_cell.length_a   1.000
_cell.length_b   1.000
_cell.length_c   1.000
_cell.angle_alpha   90.00
_cell.angle_beta   90.00
_cell.angle_gamma   90.00
#
_symmetry.space_group_name_H-M   'P 1'
#
loop_
_entity.id
_entity.type
_entity.pdbx_description
1 polymer ?
#
loop_
_entity_poly.entity_id
_entity_poly.type
_entity_poly.pdbx_seq_one_letter_code
_entity_poly.pdbx_strand_id
1 'polypeptide(L)'
;MVKKSVSILVMCVFLMTASVSYAASDDLLTGMGQKLFRGVINVVTGWVEIPAQIIKGYDRGFNGNENNKIVGLVVGVFKGLGDATGRTLSGVADVAGFWAADPDSNEGIGIPLDAEYAWQEGTAYNIFDPNLGEGAFKPIAGKLLRGIGNTVLGIIEIPGQIVKGVKDGAPDLGIIKGIWYFASREMDGASDIYTFYMANPKETKGLAFDETWPWSAFGENIK
;
A
#
# COMPACT_ATOMS: atom_id res chain seq x y z
N MET A 1 -13.58 -14.74 22.06
CA MET A 1 -12.35 -14.48 21.26
C MET A 1 -12.09 -15.57 20.22
N VAL A 2 -11.95 -16.85 20.62
CA VAL A 2 -11.61 -17.98 19.72
C VAL A 2 -12.49 -18.11 18.47
N LYS A 3 -13.82 -18.01 18.59
CA LYS A 3 -14.74 -18.09 17.44
C LYS A 3 -14.53 -16.99 16.38
N LYS A 4 -14.15 -15.77 16.82
CA LYS A 4 -13.88 -14.65 15.90
C LYS A 4 -12.56 -14.87 15.15
N SER A 5 -11.53 -15.35 15.84
CA SER A 5 -10.23 -15.68 15.25
C SER A 5 -10.32 -16.83 14.24
N VAL A 6 -11.12 -17.87 14.53
CA VAL A 6 -11.36 -18.98 13.58
C VAL A 6 -12.12 -18.49 12.35
N SER A 7 -13.11 -17.61 12.52
CA SER A 7 -13.86 -17.05 11.37
C SER A 7 -12.98 -16.19 10.46
N ILE A 8 -12.08 -15.38 11.03
CA ILE A 8 -11.11 -14.59 10.25
C ILE A 8 -10.17 -15.53 9.50
N LEU A 9 -9.65 -16.56 10.16
CA LEU A 9 -8.76 -17.53 9.54
C LEU A 9 -9.45 -18.27 8.38
N VAL A 10 -10.69 -18.72 8.56
CA VAL A 10 -11.47 -19.40 7.51
C VAL A 10 -11.76 -18.44 6.35
N MET A 11 -12.06 -17.18 6.62
CA MET A 11 -12.24 -16.16 5.59
C MET A 11 -10.95 -15.91 4.82
N CYS A 12 -9.81 -15.74 5.51
CA CYS A 12 -8.50 -15.59 4.87
C CYS A 12 -8.15 -16.82 4.04
N VAL A 13 -8.38 -18.04 4.54
CA VAL A 13 -8.13 -19.28 3.78
C VAL A 13 -9.03 -19.35 2.54
N PHE A 14 -10.32 -19.00 2.67
CA PHE A 14 -11.23 -18.96 1.53
C PHE A 14 -10.80 -17.93 0.47
N LEU A 15 -10.39 -16.74 0.91
CA LEU A 15 -9.89 -15.67 0.03
C LEU A 15 -8.55 -16.04 -0.63
N MET A 16 -7.67 -16.76 0.07
CA MET A 16 -6.45 -17.34 -0.50
C MET A 16 -6.76 -18.43 -1.52
N THR A 17 -7.75 -19.29 -1.28
CA THR A 17 -8.14 -20.29 -2.29
C THR A 17 -8.77 -19.64 -3.52
N ALA A 18 -9.55 -18.57 -3.35
CA ALA A 18 -10.13 -17.80 -4.44
C ALA A 18 -9.06 -17.14 -5.32
N SER A 19 -8.01 -16.56 -4.71
CA SER A 19 -6.90 -15.96 -5.46
C SER A 19 -6.07 -17.00 -6.22
N VAL A 20 -5.79 -18.15 -5.60
CA VAL A 20 -5.07 -19.28 -6.25
C VAL A 20 -5.89 -19.92 -7.38
N SER A 21 -7.21 -19.96 -7.29
CA SER A 21 -8.07 -20.45 -8.37
C SER A 21 -8.08 -19.55 -9.61
N TYR A 22 -7.81 -18.24 -9.46
CA TYR A 22 -7.71 -17.29 -10.58
C TYR A 22 -6.28 -17.21 -11.14
N ALA A 23 -5.26 -17.27 -10.29
CA ALA A 23 -3.87 -17.22 -10.72
C ALA A 23 -3.21 -18.60 -10.56
N ALA A 24 -3.31 -19.42 -11.61
CA ALA A 24 -2.33 -20.47 -11.87
C ALA A 24 -1.00 -19.86 -12.39
N SER A 25 -0.57 -18.71 -11.85
CA SER A 25 0.69 -18.08 -12.18
C SER A 25 1.58 -18.04 -10.94
N ASP A 26 2.83 -18.47 -11.10
CA ASP A 26 3.87 -18.39 -10.07
C ASP A 26 4.05 -16.96 -9.54
N ASP A 27 3.62 -15.97 -10.31
CA ASP A 27 3.70 -14.54 -10.02
C ASP A 27 2.79 -14.10 -8.87
N LEU A 28 1.58 -14.66 -8.72
CA LEU A 28 0.68 -14.32 -7.61
C LEU A 28 1.27 -14.77 -6.27
N LEU A 29 1.65 -16.05 -6.16
CA LEU A 29 2.20 -16.60 -4.92
C LEU A 29 3.52 -15.93 -4.56
N THR A 30 4.35 -15.63 -5.56
CA THR A 30 5.60 -14.89 -5.37
C THR A 30 5.31 -13.47 -4.87
N GLY A 31 4.37 -12.76 -5.49
CA GLY A 31 3.97 -11.41 -5.07
C GLY A 31 3.39 -11.37 -3.66
N MET A 32 2.47 -12.29 -3.32
CA MET A 32 1.92 -12.44 -1.97
C MET A 32 3.01 -12.70 -0.93
N GLY A 33 3.96 -13.59 -1.26
CA GLY A 33 5.12 -13.89 -0.42
C GLY A 33 6.04 -12.68 -0.22
N GLN A 34 6.31 -11.91 -1.28
CA GLN A 34 7.08 -10.68 -1.20
C GLN A 34 6.39 -9.61 -0.35
N LYS A 35 5.07 -9.43 -0.50
CA LYS A 35 4.27 -8.50 0.32
C LYS A 35 4.35 -8.90 1.81
N LEU A 36 4.12 -10.17 2.12
CA LEU A 36 4.23 -10.69 3.49
C LEU A 36 5.63 -10.48 4.07
N PHE A 37 6.68 -10.85 3.33
CA PHE A 37 8.06 -10.75 3.78
C PHE A 37 8.48 -9.29 4.01
N ARG A 38 8.15 -8.39 3.08
CA ARG A 38 8.34 -6.94 3.24
C ARG A 38 7.62 -6.44 4.48
N GLY A 39 6.37 -6.86 4.68
CA GLY A 39 5.56 -6.49 5.83
C GLY A 39 6.21 -6.89 7.16
N VAL A 40 6.65 -8.15 7.28
CA VAL A 40 7.36 -8.65 8.47
C VAL A 40 8.63 -7.85 8.73
N ILE A 41 9.46 -7.62 7.70
CA ILE A 41 10.67 -6.81 7.84
C ILE A 41 10.32 -5.43 8.36
N ASN A 42 9.38 -4.74 7.72
CA ASN A 42 9.01 -3.37 8.06
C ASN A 42 8.47 -3.24 9.48
N VAL A 43 7.70 -4.21 9.97
CA VAL A 43 7.25 -4.25 11.37
C VAL A 43 8.42 -4.42 12.33
N VAL A 44 9.33 -5.36 12.04
CA VAL A 44 10.46 -5.69 12.93
C VAL A 44 11.52 -4.60 12.93
N THR A 45 11.77 -3.95 11.79
CA THR A 45 12.86 -3.00 11.61
C THR A 45 12.39 -1.54 11.53
N GLY A 46 11.11 -1.26 11.75
CA GLY A 46 10.55 0.10 11.70
C GLY A 46 11.31 1.09 12.59
N TRP A 47 11.73 0.65 13.77
CA TRP A 47 12.47 1.48 14.73
C TRP A 47 13.87 1.91 14.23
N VAL A 48 14.45 1.20 13.26
CA VAL A 48 15.77 1.52 12.67
C VAL A 48 15.71 2.83 11.88
N GLU A 49 14.52 3.28 11.44
CA GLU A 49 14.38 4.56 10.75
C GLU A 49 14.79 5.75 11.61
N ILE A 50 14.59 5.69 12.93
CA ILE A 50 14.92 6.80 13.82
C ILE A 50 16.43 7.11 13.76
N PRO A 51 17.34 6.17 14.10
CA PRO A 51 18.77 6.44 13.98
C PRO A 51 19.22 6.67 12.54
N ALA A 52 18.65 5.98 11.55
CA ALA A 52 19.01 6.15 10.14
C ALA A 52 18.72 7.57 9.64
N GLN A 53 17.53 8.11 9.92
CA GLN A 53 17.12 9.45 9.48
C GLN A 53 17.85 10.56 10.25
N ILE A 54 18.23 10.34 11.52
CA ILE A 54 19.09 11.27 12.26
C ILE A 54 20.46 11.42 11.60
N ILE A 55 21.09 10.30 11.25
CA ILE A 55 22.40 10.28 10.57
C ILE A 55 22.29 10.96 9.20
N LYS A 56 21.32 10.52 8.38
CA LYS A 56 21.06 11.13 7.07
C LYS A 56 20.78 12.62 7.15
N GLY A 57 19.97 13.05 8.12
CA GLY A 57 19.63 14.46 8.33
C GLY A 57 20.85 15.29 8.73
N TYR A 58 21.72 14.78 9.59
CA TYR A 58 22.96 15.45 9.96
C TYR A 58 23.93 15.56 8.76
N ASP A 59 24.10 14.47 8.01
CA ASP A 59 25.04 14.41 6.90
C ASP A 59 24.60 15.28 5.72
N ARG A 60 23.32 15.24 5.35
CA ARG A 60 22.74 16.00 4.23
C ARG A 60 22.44 17.47 4.59
N GLY A 61 22.35 17.78 5.88
CA GLY A 61 21.86 19.07 6.36
C GLY A 61 20.40 19.35 5.98
N PHE A 62 19.94 20.59 6.17
CA PHE A 62 18.57 20.97 5.85
C PHE A 62 18.41 21.32 4.37
N ASN A 63 17.47 20.68 3.66
CA ASN A 63 17.25 20.86 2.22
C ASN A 63 18.52 20.68 1.37
N GLY A 64 19.39 19.73 1.75
CA GLY A 64 20.67 19.49 1.06
C GLY A 64 21.75 20.53 1.32
N ASN A 65 21.52 21.49 2.24
CA ASN A 65 22.53 22.45 2.65
C ASN A 65 23.33 21.92 3.85
N GLU A 66 24.52 21.39 3.58
CA GLU A 66 25.44 20.83 4.57
C GLU A 66 25.91 21.83 5.63
N ASN A 67 25.74 23.14 5.44
CA ASN A 67 26.06 24.13 6.48
C ASN A 67 25.03 24.12 7.62
N ASN A 68 23.85 23.54 7.38
CA ASN A 68 22.73 23.51 8.33
C ASN A 68 22.59 22.13 9.01
N LYS A 69 23.69 21.49 9.41
CA LYS A 69 23.68 20.13 10.00
C LYS A 69 22.81 20.00 11.25
N ILE A 70 22.82 21.02 12.12
CA ILE A 70 22.01 21.00 13.36
C ILE A 70 20.52 20.99 13.01
N VAL A 71 20.10 21.80 12.04
CA VAL A 71 18.71 21.82 11.56
C VAL A 71 18.37 20.49 10.89
N GLY A 72 19.28 19.96 10.06
CA GLY A 72 19.13 18.65 9.43
C GLY A 72 18.98 17.51 10.44
N LEU A 73 19.74 17.52 11.54
CA LEU A 73 19.62 16.56 12.64
C LEU A 73 18.24 16.63 13.30
N VAL A 74 17.77 17.83 13.64
CA VAL A 74 16.44 18.00 14.26
C VAL A 74 15.34 17.52 13.31
N VAL A 75 15.42 17.88 12.02
CA VAL A 75 14.49 17.38 10.99
C VAL A 75 14.58 15.87 10.85
N GLY A 76 15.78 15.29 10.93
CA GLY A 76 16.03 13.85 10.90
C GLY A 76 15.34 13.10 12.05
N VAL A 77 15.27 13.68 13.25
CA VAL A 77 14.51 13.11 14.38
C VAL A 77 13.02 13.02 14.04
N PHE A 78 12.41 14.12 13.59
CA PHE A 78 10.98 14.14 13.28
C PHE A 78 10.64 13.25 12.08
N LYS A 79 11.48 13.28 11.04
CA LYS A 79 11.35 12.41 9.88
C LYS A 79 11.48 10.94 10.26
N GLY A 80 12.48 10.60 11.08
CA GLY A 80 12.67 9.24 11.59
C GLY A 80 11.46 8.71 12.36
N LEU A 81 10.79 9.54 13.17
CA LEU A 81 9.55 9.14 13.85
C LEU A 81 8.39 8.93 12.87
N GLY A 82 8.24 9.81 11.88
CA GLY A 82 7.21 9.70 10.84
C GLY A 82 7.41 8.44 9.99
N ASP A 83 8.62 8.22 9.48
CA ASP A 83 8.98 7.09 8.64
C ASP A 83 8.93 5.78 9.43
N ALA A 84 9.38 5.75 10.69
CA ALA A 84 9.25 4.57 11.56
C ALA A 84 7.79 4.16 11.74
N THR A 85 6.91 5.14 11.98
CA THR A 85 5.48 4.89 12.18
C THR A 85 4.82 4.44 10.88
N GLY A 86 5.09 5.14 9.78
CA GLY A 86 4.58 4.79 8.45
C GLY A 86 5.02 3.40 7.99
N ARG A 87 6.32 3.09 8.13
CA ARG A 87 6.89 1.77 7.85
C ARG A 87 6.27 0.67 8.70
N THR A 88 6.09 0.89 10.00
CA THR A 88 5.47 -0.10 10.88
C THR A 88 4.01 -0.35 10.50
N LEU A 89 3.22 0.72 10.27
CA LEU A 89 1.79 0.59 9.94
C LEU A 89 1.56 0.00 8.55
N SER A 90 2.31 0.44 7.54
CA SER A 90 2.30 -0.19 6.21
C SER A 90 2.76 -1.64 6.27
N GLY A 91 3.74 -1.97 7.13
CA GLY A 91 4.14 -3.35 7.36
C GLY A 91 3.04 -4.21 8.00
N VAL A 92 2.28 -3.67 8.95
CA VAL A 92 1.09 -4.33 9.51
C VAL A 92 0.03 -4.55 8.43
N ALA A 93 -0.22 -3.54 7.60
CA ALA A 93 -1.16 -3.65 6.49
C ALA A 93 -0.73 -4.71 5.47
N ASP A 94 0.56 -4.76 5.12
CA ASP A 94 1.14 -5.78 4.24
C ASP A 94 0.98 -7.19 4.82
N VAL A 95 1.25 -7.39 6.12
CA VAL A 95 1.07 -8.69 6.78
C VAL A 95 -0.40 -9.10 6.85
N ALA A 96 -1.31 -8.16 7.10
CA ALA A 96 -2.75 -8.44 7.18
C ALA A 96 -3.38 -8.67 5.80
N GLY A 97 -2.92 -7.91 4.81
CA GLY A 97 -3.42 -7.86 3.44
C GLY A 97 -2.54 -8.59 2.43
N PHE A 98 -1.64 -9.48 2.85
CA PHE A 98 -0.70 -10.16 1.94
C PHE A 98 -1.40 -10.98 0.85
N TRP A 99 -2.66 -11.35 1.07
CA TRP A 99 -3.53 -12.08 0.14
C TRP A 99 -4.36 -11.17 -0.77
N ALA A 100 -4.43 -9.88 -0.46
CA ALA A 100 -5.19 -8.89 -1.21
C ALA A 100 -4.36 -8.37 -2.39
N ALA A 101 -5.04 -8.10 -3.50
CA ALA A 101 -4.48 -7.28 -4.57
C ALA A 101 -4.25 -5.84 -4.07
N ASP A 102 -3.25 -5.16 -4.63
CA ASP A 102 -2.89 -3.77 -4.32
C ASP A 102 -3.08 -2.88 -5.56
N PRO A 103 -3.11 -1.53 -5.41
CA PRO A 103 -2.88 -0.62 -6.52
C PRO A 103 -1.50 -0.85 -7.15
N ASP A 104 -1.33 -0.54 -8.44
CA ASP A 104 -0.04 -0.72 -9.15
C ASP A 104 1.11 0.08 -8.54
N SER A 105 0.82 1.26 -7.96
CA SER A 105 1.82 2.13 -7.36
C SER A 105 1.16 3.10 -6.36
N ASN A 106 1.98 3.61 -5.45
CA ASN A 106 1.66 4.74 -4.58
C ASN A 106 2.35 6.04 -5.02
N GLU A 107 2.88 6.11 -6.24
CA GLU A 107 3.46 7.34 -6.75
C GLU A 107 2.44 8.49 -6.75
N GLY A 108 2.79 9.58 -6.04
CA GLY A 108 1.88 10.72 -5.85
C GLY A 108 0.72 10.48 -4.88
N ILE A 109 0.66 9.33 -4.21
CA ILE A 109 -0.39 8.95 -3.26
C ILE A 109 0.22 8.64 -1.88
N GLY A 110 -0.03 9.55 -0.93
CA GLY A 110 0.61 9.55 0.38
C GLY A 110 2.04 10.09 0.35
N ILE A 111 2.63 10.25 1.53
CA ILE A 111 4.04 10.64 1.65
C ILE A 111 4.89 9.39 1.41
N PRO A 112 5.81 9.37 0.43
CA PRO A 112 6.62 8.19 0.19
C PRO A 112 7.70 8.04 1.28
N LEU A 113 7.95 6.79 1.68
CA LEU A 113 9.17 6.44 2.40
C LEU A 113 10.39 6.68 1.50
N ASP A 114 11.51 7.09 2.08
CA ASP A 114 12.74 7.34 1.32
C ASP A 114 13.26 6.09 0.59
N ALA A 115 13.03 4.90 1.15
CA ALA A 115 13.48 3.63 0.60
C ALA A 115 12.58 2.44 0.97
N GLU A 116 12.79 1.30 0.32
CA GLU A 116 12.04 0.06 0.60
C GLU A 116 12.34 -0.49 2.00
N TYR A 117 13.57 -0.36 2.50
CA TYR A 117 14.01 -0.78 3.84
C TYR A 117 14.71 0.35 4.61
N ALA A 118 14.62 0.34 5.94
CA ALA A 118 15.09 1.44 6.79
C ALA A 118 16.60 1.74 6.68
N TRP A 119 17.41 0.73 6.38
CA TRP A 119 18.86 0.85 6.25
C TRP A 119 19.32 1.26 4.84
N GLN A 120 18.41 1.40 3.88
CA GLN A 120 18.75 1.86 2.54
C GLN A 120 18.80 3.39 2.52
N GLU A 121 19.71 3.95 1.72
CA GLU A 121 19.91 5.39 1.66
C GLU A 121 18.69 6.14 1.12
N GLY A 122 18.10 5.60 0.04
CA GLY A 122 16.86 6.08 -0.53
C GLY A 122 16.95 7.44 -1.21
N THR A 123 15.80 7.92 -1.68
CA THR A 123 15.63 9.27 -2.23
C THR A 123 14.83 10.09 -1.24
N ALA A 124 15.42 11.15 -0.71
CA ALA A 124 14.76 12.01 0.26
C ALA A 124 13.53 12.69 -0.36
N TYR A 125 12.35 12.43 0.20
CA TYR A 125 11.17 13.21 -0.15
C TYR A 125 11.14 14.55 0.60
N ASN A 126 10.90 15.64 -0.14
CA ASN A 126 10.77 16.98 0.42
C ASN A 126 9.31 17.44 0.40
N ILE A 127 8.70 17.48 1.58
CA ILE A 127 7.31 17.91 1.74
C ILE A 127 7.07 19.39 1.43
N PHE A 128 8.13 20.19 1.32
CA PHE A 128 8.05 21.62 1.03
C PHE A 128 8.29 21.97 -0.45
N ASP A 129 8.60 20.98 -1.29
CA ASP A 129 8.88 21.16 -2.71
C ASP A 129 7.73 20.60 -3.57
N PRO A 130 7.09 21.38 -4.45
CA PRO A 130 7.30 22.83 -4.70
C PRO A 130 6.69 23.74 -3.61
N ASN A 131 5.71 23.23 -2.86
CA ASN A 131 5.12 23.87 -1.69
C ASN A 131 4.42 22.82 -0.83
N LEU A 132 4.08 23.15 0.41
CA LEU A 132 3.43 22.22 1.35
C LEU A 132 2.09 21.66 0.84
N GLY A 133 1.37 22.43 0.01
CA GLY A 133 0.13 22.01 -0.65
C GLY A 133 0.34 20.82 -1.59
N GLU A 134 1.31 20.94 -2.48
CA GLU A 134 1.60 19.94 -3.50
C GLU A 134 2.48 18.80 -2.99
N GLY A 135 3.45 19.09 -2.13
CA GLY A 135 4.42 18.15 -1.58
C GLY A 135 3.93 17.40 -0.33
N ALA A 136 2.80 17.75 0.28
CA ALA A 136 2.26 16.98 1.40
C ALA A 136 0.74 16.83 1.33
N PHE A 137 0.01 17.94 1.29
CA PHE A 137 -1.46 17.88 1.40
C PHE A 137 -2.11 17.12 0.24
N LYS A 138 -1.67 17.35 -1.00
CA LYS A 138 -2.23 16.69 -2.19
C LYS A 138 -2.02 15.17 -2.17
N PRO A 139 -0.80 14.63 -1.93
CA PRO A 139 -0.61 13.19 -1.78
C PRO A 139 -1.41 12.60 -0.61
N ILE A 140 -1.43 13.26 0.56
CA ILE A 140 -2.20 12.81 1.73
C ILE A 140 -3.70 12.75 1.43
N ALA A 141 -4.24 13.80 0.80
CA ALA A 141 -5.64 13.84 0.39
C ALA A 141 -5.93 12.80 -0.70
N GLY A 142 -5.02 12.60 -1.64
CA GLY A 142 -5.13 11.56 -2.67
C GLY A 142 -5.23 10.17 -2.06
N LYS A 143 -4.42 9.87 -1.03
CA LYS A 143 -4.46 8.61 -0.30
C LYS A 143 -5.78 8.43 0.44
N LEU A 144 -6.25 9.45 1.14
CA LEU A 144 -7.55 9.42 1.82
C LEU A 144 -8.71 9.20 0.84
N LEU A 145 -8.73 9.93 -0.28
CA LEU A 145 -9.77 9.82 -1.30
C LEU A 145 -9.74 8.47 -2.01
N ARG A 146 -8.55 7.93 -2.30
CA ARG A 146 -8.40 6.56 -2.82
C ARG A 146 -8.95 5.55 -1.81
N GLY A 147 -8.61 5.72 -0.54
CA GLY A 147 -9.10 4.88 0.54
C GLY A 147 -10.63 4.87 0.63
N ILE A 148 -11.24 6.05 0.67
CA ILE A 148 -12.71 6.21 0.67
C ILE A 148 -13.32 5.62 -0.60
N GLY A 149 -12.73 5.89 -1.77
CA GLY A 149 -13.22 5.37 -3.04
C GLY A 149 -13.22 3.85 -3.08
N ASN A 150 -12.13 3.22 -2.62
CA ASN A 150 -12.03 1.76 -2.52
C ASN A 150 -13.06 1.17 -1.53
N THR A 151 -13.22 1.75 -0.35
CA THR A 151 -14.18 1.26 0.68
C THR A 151 -15.65 1.49 0.31
N VAL A 152 -15.98 2.60 -0.37
CA VAL A 152 -17.39 2.92 -0.68
C VAL A 152 -17.81 2.30 -2.01
N LEU A 153 -16.92 2.31 -3.00
CA LEU A 153 -17.24 1.90 -4.36
C LEU A 153 -16.66 0.52 -4.70
N GLY A 154 -15.86 -0.10 -3.84
CA GLY A 154 -15.30 -1.44 -4.05
C GLY A 154 -16.34 -2.50 -4.35
N ILE A 155 -17.57 -2.37 -3.80
CA ILE A 155 -18.67 -3.30 -4.06
C ILE A 155 -19.03 -3.43 -5.55
N ILE A 156 -18.69 -2.42 -6.34
CA ILE A 156 -18.91 -2.37 -7.78
C ILE A 156 -18.00 -3.37 -8.55
N GLU A 157 -16.88 -3.81 -7.96
CA GLU A 157 -16.02 -4.84 -8.54
C GLU A 157 -16.78 -6.15 -8.78
N ILE A 158 -17.73 -6.51 -7.91
CA ILE A 158 -18.49 -7.77 -8.05
C ILE A 158 -19.24 -7.82 -9.39
N PRO A 159 -20.19 -6.92 -9.68
CA PRO A 159 -20.88 -6.93 -10.97
C PRO A 159 -19.93 -6.66 -12.15
N GLY A 160 -18.90 -5.81 -11.99
CA GLY A 160 -17.94 -5.51 -13.06
C GLY A 160 -17.14 -6.74 -13.51
N GLN A 161 -16.53 -7.45 -12.56
CA GLN A 161 -15.75 -8.65 -12.85
C GLN A 161 -16.62 -9.83 -13.31
N ILE A 162 -17.88 -9.92 -12.86
CA ILE A 162 -18.84 -10.91 -13.41
C ILE A 162 -19.09 -10.65 -14.89
N VAL A 163 -19.33 -9.40 -15.29
CA VAL A 163 -19.53 -9.04 -16.70
C VAL A 163 -18.29 -9.39 -17.53
N LYS A 164 -17.09 -9.11 -17.02
CA LYS A 164 -15.83 -9.51 -17.69
C LYS A 164 -15.72 -11.03 -17.83
N GLY A 165 -15.90 -11.77 -16.73
CA GLY A 165 -15.86 -13.23 -16.76
C GLY A 165 -16.87 -13.85 -17.74
N VAL A 166 -18.09 -13.31 -17.84
CA VAL A 166 -19.08 -13.76 -18.85
C VAL A 166 -18.57 -13.54 -20.27
N LYS A 167 -17.93 -12.39 -20.55
CA LYS A 167 -17.39 -12.07 -21.88
C LYS A 167 -16.18 -12.92 -22.25
N ASP A 168 -15.36 -13.24 -21.26
CA ASP A 168 -14.19 -14.11 -21.41
C ASP A 168 -14.55 -15.60 -21.44
N GLY A 169 -15.84 -15.95 -21.33
CA GLY A 169 -16.32 -17.34 -21.32
C GLY A 169 -16.07 -18.10 -20.02
N ALA A 170 -15.72 -17.40 -18.94
CA ALA A 170 -15.43 -17.92 -17.60
C ALA A 170 -16.22 -17.18 -16.50
N PRO A 171 -17.55 -17.34 -16.46
CA PRO A 171 -18.42 -16.58 -15.53
C PRO A 171 -18.19 -16.90 -14.06
N ASP A 172 -17.80 -18.13 -13.75
CA ASP A 172 -17.42 -18.59 -12.42
C ASP A 172 -16.15 -17.89 -11.91
N LEU A 173 -15.13 -17.76 -12.77
CA LEU A 173 -13.93 -16.97 -12.47
C LEU A 173 -14.26 -15.49 -12.27
N GLY A 174 -15.19 -14.93 -13.05
CA GLY A 174 -15.68 -13.56 -12.86
C GLY A 174 -16.30 -13.32 -11.47
N ILE A 175 -17.08 -14.28 -10.96
CA ILE A 175 -17.66 -14.21 -9.60
C ILE A 175 -16.56 -14.26 -8.54
N ILE A 176 -15.65 -15.23 -8.65
CA ILE A 176 -14.55 -15.42 -7.68
C ILE A 176 -13.68 -14.16 -7.63
N LYS A 177 -13.29 -13.64 -8.80
CA LYS A 177 -12.49 -12.43 -8.93
C LYS A 177 -13.21 -11.20 -8.40
N GLY A 178 -14.50 -11.05 -8.69
CA GLY A 178 -15.31 -9.95 -8.18
C GLY A 178 -15.35 -9.89 -6.66
N ILE A 179 -15.53 -11.04 -6.00
CA ILE A 179 -15.51 -11.14 -4.53
C ILE A 179 -14.11 -10.82 -3.99
N TRP A 180 -13.06 -11.35 -4.61
CA TRP A 180 -11.70 -11.14 -4.16
C TRP A 180 -11.22 -9.69 -4.36
N TYR A 181 -11.52 -9.07 -5.51
CA TYR A 181 -11.21 -7.67 -5.77
C TYR A 181 -11.98 -6.75 -4.82
N PHE A 182 -13.27 -7.02 -4.58
CA PHE A 182 -14.03 -6.31 -3.56
C PHE A 182 -13.35 -6.40 -2.18
N ALA A 183 -13.01 -7.60 -1.72
CA ALA A 183 -12.36 -7.78 -0.42
C ALA A 183 -10.98 -7.11 -0.35
N SER A 184 -10.24 -7.10 -1.46
CA SER A 184 -8.93 -6.43 -1.57
C SER A 184 -9.08 -4.91 -1.50
N ARG A 185 -10.07 -4.35 -2.21
CA ARG A 185 -10.42 -2.92 -2.14
C ARG A 185 -10.82 -2.50 -0.73
N GLU A 186 -11.56 -3.33 0.00
CA GLU A 186 -11.90 -3.04 1.40
C GLU A 186 -10.66 -3.02 2.30
N MET A 187 -9.75 -3.99 2.12
CA MET A 187 -8.51 -4.08 2.90
C MET A 187 -7.61 -2.86 2.63
N ASP A 188 -7.36 -2.54 1.36
CA ASP A 188 -6.53 -1.40 0.97
C ASP A 188 -7.20 -0.08 1.30
N GLY A 189 -8.51 0.01 1.09
CA GLY A 189 -9.32 1.17 1.40
C GLY A 189 -9.25 1.53 2.88
N ALA A 190 -9.44 0.54 3.75
CA ALA A 190 -9.29 0.71 5.19
C ALA A 190 -7.85 1.09 5.55
N SER A 191 -6.84 0.41 4.99
CA SER A 191 -5.43 0.71 5.22
C SER A 191 -5.08 2.16 4.86
N ASP A 192 -5.50 2.61 3.68
CA ASP A 192 -5.28 3.97 3.20
C ASP A 192 -5.99 5.00 4.09
N ILE A 193 -7.25 4.75 4.49
CA ILE A 193 -7.99 5.63 5.42
C ILE A 193 -7.31 5.72 6.77
N TYR A 194 -6.79 4.61 7.32
CA TYR A 194 -6.14 4.63 8.64
C TYR A 194 -4.72 5.22 8.59
N THR A 195 -4.05 5.12 7.45
CA THR A 195 -2.64 5.52 7.29
C THR A 195 -2.45 6.72 6.36
N PHE A 196 -3.52 7.47 6.03
CA PHE A 196 -3.47 8.51 5.00
C PHE A 196 -2.44 9.62 5.28
N TYR A 197 -2.19 9.92 6.55
CA TYR A 197 -1.23 10.93 7.03
C TYR A 197 0.16 10.35 7.32
N MET A 198 0.34 9.04 7.14
CA MET A 198 1.59 8.34 7.41
C MET A 198 2.34 8.06 6.12
N ALA A 199 3.66 7.98 6.22
CA ALA A 199 4.49 7.58 5.10
C ALA A 199 4.19 6.13 4.66
N ASN A 200 4.25 5.86 3.37
CA ASN A 200 4.03 4.53 2.80
C ASN A 200 5.07 4.17 1.74
N PRO A 201 5.27 2.87 1.47
CA PRO A 201 6.12 2.44 0.36
C PRO A 201 5.63 3.02 -0.96
N LYS A 202 6.56 3.51 -1.79
CA LYS A 202 6.26 4.03 -3.12
C LYS A 202 5.74 2.92 -4.04
N GLU A 203 6.41 1.77 -4.01
CA GLU A 203 6.02 0.59 -4.78
C GLU A 203 5.13 -0.33 -3.95
N THR A 204 4.12 -0.92 -4.58
CA THR A 204 3.32 -2.00 -4.00
C THR A 204 3.94 -3.36 -4.36
N LYS A 205 3.52 -4.42 -3.67
CA LYS A 205 3.98 -5.80 -3.93
C LYS A 205 2.73 -6.68 -3.98
N GLY A 206 2.78 -7.79 -4.69
CA GLY A 206 1.60 -8.62 -4.89
C GLY A 206 0.99 -8.39 -6.26
N LEU A 207 -0.20 -8.94 -6.46
CA LEU A 207 -0.95 -8.72 -7.68
C LEU A 207 -1.55 -7.31 -7.68
N ALA A 208 -1.35 -6.61 -8.78
CA ALA A 208 -2.00 -5.35 -9.06
C ALA A 208 -3.49 -5.55 -9.38
N PHE A 209 -4.35 -4.60 -9.02
CA PHE A 209 -5.68 -4.52 -9.61
C PHE A 209 -5.57 -4.35 -11.13
N ASP A 210 -6.49 -4.95 -11.88
CA ASP A 210 -6.54 -4.71 -13.33
C ASP A 210 -6.95 -3.25 -13.64
N GLU A 211 -7.64 -2.61 -12.70
CA GLU A 211 -8.15 -1.26 -12.82
C GLU A 211 -7.67 -0.35 -11.70
N THR A 212 -7.44 0.92 -12.01
CA THR A 212 -7.10 1.91 -10.98
C THR A 212 -8.27 2.15 -10.01
N TRP A 213 -9.51 2.13 -10.49
CA TRP A 213 -10.70 2.47 -9.72
C TRP A 213 -11.79 1.39 -9.83
N PRO A 214 -12.60 1.16 -8.76
CA PRO A 214 -13.63 0.11 -8.76
C PRO A 214 -14.66 0.20 -9.90
N TRP A 215 -15.07 1.41 -10.28
CA TRP A 215 -16.07 1.62 -11.34
C TRP A 215 -15.53 1.39 -12.75
N SER A 216 -14.20 1.35 -12.92
CA SER A 216 -13.57 1.08 -14.21
C SER A 216 -13.76 -0.38 -14.65
N ALA A 217 -14.16 -1.28 -13.75
CA ALA A 217 -14.49 -2.65 -14.10
C ALA A 217 -15.65 -2.76 -15.12
N PHE A 218 -16.47 -1.72 -15.27
CA PHE A 218 -17.57 -1.68 -16.25
C PHE A 218 -17.23 -1.01 -17.59
N GLY A 219 -16.16 -0.21 -17.65
CA GLY A 219 -15.77 0.48 -18.86
C GLY A 219 -14.86 -0.41 -19.71
N GLU A 220 -15.34 -0.91 -20.84
CA GLU A 220 -14.50 -1.74 -21.71
C GLU A 220 -13.61 -0.94 -22.68
N ASN A 221 -12.36 -1.42 -22.77
CA ASN A 221 -11.27 -1.18 -23.74
C ASN A 221 -10.56 0.17 -23.63
N ILE A 222 -9.23 0.24 -23.44
CA ILE A 222 -8.16 0.10 -24.46
C ILE A 222 -6.80 0.03 -23.70
N LYS A 223 -5.93 -0.98 -23.84
CA LYS A 223 -4.93 -1.06 -24.94
C LYS A 223 -5.35 -0.49 -26.27
#